data_AF-A0A519KIT8-F1
#
_entry.id   AF-A0A519KIT8-F1
#
_cell.length_a   1.000
_cell.length_b   1.000
_cell.length_c   1.000
_cell.angle_alpha   90.00
_cell.angle_beta   90.00
_cell.angle_gamma   90.00
#
_symmetry.space_group_name_H-M   'P 1'
#
loop_
_entity.id
_entity.type
_entity.pdbx_description
1 polymer ?
#
loop_
_entity_poly.entity_id
_entity_poly.type
_entity_poly.pdbx_seq_one_letter_code
_entity_poly.pdbx_strand_id
1 'polypeptide(L)'
;GVGVTGNLFADNGAGADTDPDHGAPRVAAVNGAPASVGTQITLASGALLTVNADGTFTYDQNGAFSDLSAPGSGSANTTATETFTYTLESGQSATATITITGVDGDDTIVGTAGDDTLTGGAGIDTVVYSGAASAVRVDLRLSAPQNTNGAGTDTLSGFESVTGSDFNDTLIGTAGGNVLTGGLGSDVLLGLAGNDTLVGGAGAANTLQGGLGDDVYVVEAQDTVVELAGQGRDRVETTRNVYTLSANVEDLTFTGTGAFTGYGNASDNVLTGGAGDDLLIGGAGADTLNGGLGNDTAVYSAAAGGVTADLNAGVATNDGDGSSDVLTGIENLTGSAFDDTLTGAAGVNYLIGGAGDDVINGRGGNDWLYGNDGVDTVSYA
;
A
#
# COMPACT_ATOMS: atom_id res chain seq x y z
N GLY A 1 23.38 -2.44 4.29
CA GLY A 1 24.71 -2.78 3.73
C GLY A 1 25.29 -3.97 4.46
N VAL A 2 25.67 -5.04 3.74
CA VAL A 2 26.34 -6.21 4.33
C VAL A 2 27.84 -5.93 4.39
N GLY A 3 28.47 -6.06 5.56
CA GLY A 3 29.92 -5.94 5.69
C GLY A 3 30.62 -6.99 4.81
N VAL A 4 31.54 -6.55 3.95
CA VAL A 4 32.29 -7.41 3.04
C VAL A 4 33.59 -7.83 3.72
N THR A 5 33.91 -9.12 3.69
CA THR A 5 35.22 -9.63 4.11
C THR A 5 35.98 -10.15 2.90
N GLY A 6 37.30 -10.01 2.92
CA GLY A 6 38.13 -10.45 1.81
C GLY A 6 39.59 -10.65 2.21
N ASN A 7 40.42 -11.01 1.25
CA ASN A 7 41.86 -11.15 1.44
C ASN A 7 42.60 -10.52 0.25
N LEU A 8 43.51 -9.60 0.55
CA LEU A 8 44.34 -8.88 -0.42
C LEU A 8 45.26 -9.80 -1.23
N PHE A 9 45.62 -10.97 -0.69
CA PHE A 9 46.54 -11.93 -1.29
C PHE A 9 45.82 -13.09 -1.99
N ALA A 10 44.48 -13.13 -1.95
CA ALA A 10 43.71 -14.11 -2.69
C ALA A 10 43.84 -13.88 -4.20
N ASP A 11 43.76 -14.96 -4.97
CA ASP A 11 43.76 -14.90 -6.43
C ASP A 11 42.52 -14.13 -6.93
N ASN A 12 42.76 -12.96 -7.51
CA ASN A 12 41.73 -12.09 -8.09
C ASN A 12 41.71 -12.14 -9.62
N GLY A 13 42.18 -13.24 -10.22
CA GLY A 13 42.23 -13.45 -11.67
C GLY A 13 43.61 -13.26 -12.29
N ALA A 14 44.63 -12.97 -11.47
CA ALA A 14 46.03 -12.84 -11.88
C ALA A 14 46.95 -13.90 -11.25
N GLY A 15 46.40 -14.88 -10.51
CA GLY A 15 47.14 -15.79 -9.65
C GLY A 15 47.22 -15.25 -8.22
N ALA A 16 47.37 -16.14 -7.23
CA ALA A 16 47.62 -15.75 -5.85
C ALA A 16 48.96 -15.01 -5.71
N ASP A 17 49.00 -13.99 -4.87
CA ASP A 17 50.22 -13.21 -4.64
C ASP A 17 51.26 -14.04 -3.86
N THR A 18 52.54 -13.98 -4.28
CA THR A 18 53.63 -14.74 -3.66
C THR A 18 54.86 -13.85 -3.49
N ASP A 19 55.46 -13.85 -2.29
CA ASP A 19 56.76 -13.22 -2.05
C ASP A 19 57.86 -14.30 -2.19
N PRO A 20 58.72 -14.22 -3.21
CA PRO A 20 59.77 -15.22 -3.45
C PRO A 20 60.86 -15.26 -2.36
N ASP A 21 61.01 -14.17 -1.59
CA ASP A 21 62.17 -13.94 -0.72
C ASP A 21 61.83 -14.00 0.78
N HIS A 22 60.54 -13.93 1.17
CA HIS A 22 60.14 -13.78 2.59
C HIS A 22 59.02 -14.71 3.11
N GLY A 23 58.53 -15.67 2.32
CA GLY A 23 57.43 -16.55 2.74
C GLY A 23 56.06 -15.95 2.39
N ALA A 24 55.02 -16.20 3.19
CA ALA A 24 53.69 -15.63 2.89
C ALA A 24 53.71 -14.09 3.03
N PRO A 25 53.20 -13.33 2.05
CA PRO A 25 53.22 -11.86 2.09
C PRO A 25 52.46 -11.32 3.31
N ARG A 26 52.94 -10.21 3.86
CA ARG A 26 52.35 -9.54 5.04
C ARG A 26 52.23 -8.04 4.85
N VAL A 27 51.12 -7.47 5.30
CA VAL A 27 50.85 -6.02 5.25
C VAL A 27 51.58 -5.32 6.40
N ALA A 28 52.40 -4.32 6.05
CA ALA A 28 53.18 -3.49 6.97
C ALA A 28 52.59 -2.09 7.19
N ALA A 29 51.78 -1.58 6.26
CA ALA A 29 51.08 -0.30 6.39
C ALA A 29 49.82 -0.23 5.52
N VAL A 30 48.83 0.56 5.96
CA VAL A 30 47.62 0.91 5.20
C VAL A 30 47.61 2.42 5.00
N ASN A 31 47.39 2.90 3.78
CA ASN A 31 47.46 4.32 3.41
C ASN A 31 48.75 5.01 3.88
N GLY A 32 49.87 4.27 3.85
CA GLY A 32 51.19 4.75 4.29
C GLY A 32 51.40 4.79 5.82
N ALA A 33 50.43 4.35 6.62
CA ALA A 33 50.52 4.36 8.08
C ALA A 33 50.63 2.93 8.66
N PRO A 34 51.76 2.55 9.29
CA PRO A 34 51.92 1.24 9.94
C PRO A 34 50.96 1.01 11.09
N ALA A 35 50.60 2.06 11.84
CA ALA A 35 49.69 1.97 12.97
C ALA A 35 48.24 1.63 12.57
N SER A 36 47.89 1.74 11.28
CA SER A 36 46.56 1.43 10.77
C SER A 36 46.35 -0.07 10.49
N VAL A 37 47.40 -0.89 10.53
CA VAL A 37 47.28 -2.35 10.36
C VAL A 37 46.60 -2.95 11.60
N GLY A 38 45.55 -3.76 11.39
CA GLY A 38 44.76 -4.41 12.44
C GLY A 38 43.86 -3.46 13.24
N THR A 39 43.73 -2.20 12.82
CA THR A 39 42.89 -1.19 13.45
C THR A 39 41.84 -0.69 12.46
N GLN A 40 40.62 -0.44 12.92
CA GLN A 40 39.58 0.17 12.09
C GLN A 40 39.95 1.61 11.76
N ILE A 41 39.88 1.96 10.48
CA ILE A 41 40.10 3.30 9.97
C ILE A 41 38.87 3.76 9.16
N THR A 42 38.65 5.07 9.12
CA THR A 42 37.64 5.69 8.27
C THR A 42 38.28 6.13 6.96
N LEU A 43 37.70 5.72 5.83
CA LEU A 43 38.12 6.14 4.50
C LEU A 43 37.53 7.49 4.12
N ALA A 44 37.95 8.04 2.97
CA ALA A 44 37.50 9.36 2.52
C ALA A 44 35.99 9.44 2.29
N SER A 45 35.34 8.33 1.90
CA SER A 45 33.88 8.20 1.79
C SER A 45 33.13 8.17 3.12
N GLY A 46 33.81 7.96 4.26
CA GLY A 46 33.17 7.68 5.54
C GLY A 46 32.96 6.18 5.83
N ALA A 47 33.24 5.31 4.86
CA ALA A 47 33.26 3.85 5.06
C ALA A 47 34.34 3.42 6.06
N LEU A 48 34.12 2.29 6.73
CA LEU A 48 35.02 1.73 7.73
C LEU A 48 35.80 0.54 7.14
N LEU A 49 37.11 0.55 7.32
CA LEU A 49 38.01 -0.49 6.82
C LEU A 49 38.92 -0.98 7.96
N THR A 50 39.09 -2.29 8.05
CA THR A 50 40.17 -2.91 8.84
C THR A 50 40.95 -3.84 7.94
N VAL A 51 42.27 -3.68 7.85
CA VAL A 51 43.17 -4.59 7.12
C VAL A 51 44.17 -5.18 8.10
N ASN A 52 44.22 -6.50 8.19
CA ASN A 52 45.12 -7.23 9.06
C ASN A 52 46.47 -7.52 8.39
N ALA A 53 47.48 -7.82 9.21
CA ALA A 53 48.82 -8.10 8.72
C ALA A 53 48.90 -9.35 7.81
N ASP A 54 47.93 -10.26 7.90
CA ASP A 54 47.81 -11.46 7.06
C ASP A 54 47.08 -11.21 5.73
N GLY A 55 46.73 -9.96 5.43
CA GLY A 55 46.05 -9.55 4.20
C GLY A 55 44.52 -9.69 4.27
N THR A 56 43.95 -10.27 5.33
CA THR A 56 42.50 -10.27 5.51
C THR A 56 42.00 -8.87 5.79
N PHE A 57 40.81 -8.54 5.28
CA PHE A 57 40.18 -7.26 5.54
C PHE A 57 38.68 -7.38 5.76
N THR A 58 38.13 -6.40 6.48
CA THR A 58 36.70 -6.16 6.63
C THR A 58 36.38 -4.75 6.14
N TYR A 59 35.34 -4.61 5.34
CA TYR A 59 34.85 -3.35 4.82
C TYR A 59 33.37 -3.19 5.13
N ASP A 60 33.03 -2.09 5.78
CA ASP A 60 31.66 -1.70 6.07
C ASP A 60 31.40 -0.35 5.40
N GLN A 61 30.33 -0.29 4.61
CA GLN A 61 29.92 0.93 3.93
C GLN A 61 29.56 2.04 4.92
N ASN A 62 29.10 1.71 6.14
CA ASN A 62 28.78 2.68 7.19
C ASN A 62 27.85 3.80 6.67
N GLY A 63 26.84 3.42 5.87
CA GLY A 63 25.92 4.35 5.21
C GLY A 63 26.48 5.12 4.01
N ALA A 64 27.78 5.02 3.71
CA ALA A 64 28.34 5.58 2.47
C ALA A 64 27.79 4.81 1.26
N PHE A 65 27.54 5.53 0.15
CA PHE A 65 27.04 4.98 -1.12
C PHE A 65 25.58 4.49 -1.10
N SER A 66 24.75 5.00 -0.19
CA SER A 66 23.29 4.77 -0.15
C SER A 66 22.52 5.51 -1.25
N ASP A 67 23.23 6.14 -2.19
CA ASP A 67 22.71 6.86 -3.37
C ASP A 67 23.05 6.15 -4.68
N LEU A 68 23.57 4.92 -4.60
CA LEU A 68 23.85 4.09 -5.76
C LEU A 68 22.63 3.24 -6.13
N SER A 69 22.15 3.41 -7.35
CA SER A 69 21.02 2.66 -7.89
C SER A 69 21.34 1.22 -8.28
N ALA A 70 20.34 0.34 -8.23
CA ALA A 70 20.45 -1.04 -8.67
C ALA A 70 20.90 -1.13 -10.15
N PRO A 71 21.77 -2.09 -10.50
CA PRO A 71 22.14 -2.34 -11.89
C PRO A 71 20.92 -2.65 -12.75
N GLY A 72 20.78 -1.94 -13.87
CA GLY A 72 19.65 -2.13 -14.79
C GLY A 72 18.43 -1.25 -14.52
N SER A 73 18.46 -0.39 -13.49
CA SER A 73 17.43 0.63 -13.20
C SER A 73 17.30 1.74 -14.25
N GLY A 74 18.18 1.79 -15.25
CA GLY A 74 18.26 2.90 -16.21
C GLY A 74 18.94 4.17 -15.68
N SER A 75 19.28 4.21 -14.38
CA SER A 75 20.11 5.24 -13.76
C SER A 75 21.58 5.09 -14.16
N ALA A 76 22.30 6.21 -14.30
CA ALA A 76 23.73 6.23 -14.61
C ALA A 76 24.61 6.00 -13.37
N ASN A 77 24.06 6.11 -12.15
CA ASN A 77 24.79 6.04 -10.89
C ASN A 77 24.61 4.68 -10.20
N THR A 78 25.06 3.60 -10.84
CA THR A 78 24.77 2.21 -10.37
C THR A 78 25.96 1.50 -9.74
N THR A 79 27.14 2.12 -9.79
CA THR A 79 28.37 1.57 -9.21
C THR A 79 29.23 2.72 -8.70
N ALA A 80 29.89 2.51 -7.56
CA ALA A 80 31.00 3.35 -7.11
C ALA A 80 32.24 2.49 -6.89
N THR A 81 33.39 3.17 -6.82
CA THR A 81 34.64 2.54 -6.42
C THR A 81 35.24 3.31 -5.26
N GLU A 82 35.71 2.59 -4.26
CA GLU A 82 36.54 3.13 -3.19
C GLU A 82 37.93 2.48 -3.25
N THR A 83 38.97 3.24 -2.92
CA THR A 83 40.35 2.76 -3.00
C THR A 83 41.15 3.02 -1.73
N PHE A 84 42.07 2.11 -1.43
CA PHE A 84 43.08 2.30 -0.40
C PHE A 84 44.41 1.70 -0.84
N THR A 85 45.51 2.16 -0.26
CA THR A 85 46.84 1.58 -0.52
C THR A 85 47.29 0.72 0.65
N TYR A 86 48.07 -0.31 0.36
CA TYR A 86 48.76 -1.10 1.37
C TYR A 86 50.23 -1.28 0.96
N THR A 87 51.10 -1.40 1.96
CA THR A 87 52.54 -1.65 1.75
C THR A 87 52.91 -2.94 2.44
N LEU A 88 53.63 -3.81 1.72
CA LEU A 88 54.14 -5.08 2.23
C LEU A 88 55.40 -4.88 3.07
N GLU A 89 55.76 -5.87 3.89
CA GLU A 89 57.03 -5.88 4.62
C GLU A 89 58.26 -5.84 3.69
N SER A 90 58.13 -6.29 2.45
CA SER A 90 59.13 -6.16 1.38
C SER A 90 59.31 -4.72 0.87
N GLY A 91 58.46 -3.78 1.32
CA GLY A 91 58.48 -2.37 0.95
C GLY A 91 57.72 -2.04 -0.35
N GLN A 92 57.10 -3.03 -0.98
CA GLN A 92 56.28 -2.84 -2.18
C GLN A 92 54.88 -2.35 -1.80
N SER A 93 54.36 -1.37 -2.52
CA SER A 93 53.02 -0.83 -2.30
C SER A 93 52.09 -1.16 -3.46
N ALA A 94 50.84 -1.44 -3.14
CA ALA A 94 49.77 -1.69 -4.10
C ALA A 94 48.49 -0.94 -3.69
N THR A 95 47.57 -0.82 -4.66
CA THR A 95 46.25 -0.21 -4.46
C THR A 95 45.18 -1.28 -4.56
N ALA A 96 44.35 -1.38 -3.52
CA ALA A 96 43.13 -2.18 -3.55
C ALA A 96 41.95 -1.29 -3.97
N THR A 97 41.08 -1.84 -4.83
CA THR A 97 39.83 -1.19 -5.26
C THR A 97 38.65 -2.04 -4.82
N ILE A 98 37.71 -1.43 -4.12
CA ILE A 98 36.41 -2.02 -3.77
C ILE A 98 35.40 -1.47 -4.75
N THR A 99 34.70 -2.34 -5.47
CA THR A 99 33.56 -1.96 -6.31
C THR A 99 32.28 -2.13 -5.50
N ILE A 100 31.54 -1.05 -5.33
CA ILE A 100 30.22 -1.03 -4.73
C ILE A 100 29.21 -1.02 -5.87
N THR A 101 28.27 -1.93 -5.82
CA THR A 101 27.16 -1.99 -6.77
C THR A 101 25.92 -1.52 -6.02
N GLY A 102 25.18 -0.59 -6.62
CA GLY A 102 24.04 0.04 -5.99
C GLY A 102 22.91 -0.92 -5.68
N VAL A 103 22.12 -0.53 -4.69
CA VAL A 103 20.88 -1.20 -4.27
C VAL A 103 19.65 -0.35 -4.59
N ASP A 104 19.78 0.97 -4.83
CA ASP A 104 18.61 1.85 -4.88
C ASP A 104 17.63 1.51 -6.01
N GLY A 105 16.38 1.41 -5.62
CA GLY A 105 15.21 0.94 -6.31
C GLY A 105 14.13 0.76 -5.26
N ASP A 106 12.98 0.22 -5.65
CA ASP A 106 11.96 -0.12 -4.64
C ASP A 106 12.42 -1.39 -3.90
N ASP A 107 13.03 -1.23 -2.72
CA ASP A 107 13.63 -2.34 -1.98
C ASP A 107 12.62 -3.01 -1.03
N THR A 108 12.84 -4.29 -0.76
CA THR A 108 12.13 -5.03 0.30
C THR A 108 13.14 -5.60 1.28
N ILE A 109 13.15 -5.04 2.49
CA ILE A 109 14.11 -5.37 3.54
C ILE A 109 13.39 -6.10 4.66
N VAL A 110 13.83 -7.32 4.97
CA VAL A 110 13.25 -8.11 6.07
C VAL A 110 13.89 -7.68 7.40
N GLY A 111 13.06 -7.21 8.33
CA GLY A 111 13.47 -6.99 9.72
C GLY A 111 13.58 -8.33 10.44
N THR A 112 14.75 -8.60 11.02
CA THR A 112 15.01 -9.88 11.69
C THR A 112 14.90 -9.73 13.20
N ALA A 113 15.10 -10.83 13.94
CA ALA A 113 15.22 -10.74 15.40
C ALA A 113 16.59 -10.16 15.77
N GLY A 114 16.62 -9.14 16.63
CA GLY A 114 17.83 -8.45 17.06
C GLY A 114 17.64 -6.94 17.08
N ASP A 115 18.70 -6.22 17.40
CA ASP A 115 18.68 -4.76 17.26
C ASP A 115 19.29 -4.42 15.89
N ASP A 116 18.45 -4.11 14.91
CA ASP A 116 18.88 -3.90 13.52
C ASP A 116 18.98 -2.40 13.16
N THR A 117 19.82 -2.07 12.17
CA THR A 117 19.81 -0.76 11.50
C THR A 117 19.46 -0.97 10.04
N LEU A 118 18.25 -0.57 9.66
CA LEU A 118 17.67 -0.80 8.34
C LEU A 118 17.52 0.54 7.61
N THR A 119 17.93 0.56 6.34
CA THR A 119 17.87 1.73 5.48
C THR A 119 17.37 1.30 4.11
N GLY A 120 16.25 1.84 3.65
CA GLY A 120 15.73 1.60 2.30
C GLY A 120 16.56 2.32 1.24
N GLY A 121 16.84 3.61 1.45
CA GLY A 121 17.68 4.39 0.54
C GLY A 121 16.83 5.29 -0.33
N ALA A 122 17.00 5.22 -1.66
CA ALA A 122 16.19 5.96 -2.61
C ALA A 122 15.24 5.01 -3.35
N GLY A 123 13.96 5.35 -3.43
CA GLY A 123 12.95 4.48 -4.01
C GLY A 123 11.68 4.53 -3.17
N ILE A 124 10.77 3.59 -3.40
CA ILE A 124 9.68 3.26 -2.49
C ILE A 124 10.07 1.97 -1.77
N ASP A 125 10.50 2.11 -0.52
CA ASP A 125 11.11 1.00 0.20
C ASP A 125 10.16 0.38 1.22
N THR A 126 10.22 -0.95 1.33
CA THR A 126 9.39 -1.75 2.23
C THR A 126 10.23 -2.42 3.31
N VAL A 127 9.87 -2.24 4.57
CA VAL A 127 10.37 -3.09 5.68
C VAL A 127 9.34 -4.17 6.03
N VAL A 128 9.79 -5.42 6.16
CA VAL A 128 8.92 -6.60 6.35
C VAL A 128 9.23 -7.31 7.66
N TYR A 129 8.22 -7.41 8.53
CA TYR A 129 8.29 -8.06 9.84
C TYR A 129 7.47 -9.35 9.93
N SER A 130 7.10 -9.96 8.79
CA SER A 130 6.29 -11.19 8.76
C SER A 130 6.92 -12.37 9.52
N GLY A 131 8.24 -12.34 9.72
CA GLY A 131 8.97 -13.34 10.51
C GLY A 131 9.07 -13.06 12.02
N ALA A 132 8.49 -11.97 12.52
CA ALA A 132 8.56 -11.61 13.94
C ALA A 132 7.82 -12.63 14.83
N ALA A 133 8.37 -12.91 16.01
CA ALA A 133 7.83 -13.94 16.91
C ALA A 133 6.63 -13.46 17.77
N SER A 134 6.31 -12.18 17.70
CA SER A 134 5.16 -11.54 18.33
C SER A 134 4.82 -10.24 17.60
N ALA A 135 3.75 -9.58 18.02
CA ALA A 135 3.35 -8.27 17.51
C ALA A 135 4.50 -7.26 17.47
N VAL A 136 4.53 -6.47 16.40
CA VAL A 136 5.46 -5.37 16.17
C VAL A 136 4.77 -4.02 16.29
N ARG A 137 5.54 -3.02 16.74
CA ARG A 137 5.13 -1.62 16.67
C ARG A 137 6.16 -0.87 15.84
N VAL A 138 5.74 -0.38 14.67
CA VAL A 138 6.62 0.33 13.73
C VAL A 138 6.11 1.75 13.55
N ASP A 139 6.99 2.74 13.70
CA ASP A 139 6.72 4.16 13.50
C ASP A 139 7.80 4.75 12.60
N LEU A 140 7.46 4.96 11.33
CA LEU A 140 8.40 5.40 10.29
C LEU A 140 8.94 6.82 10.50
N ARG A 141 8.34 7.60 11.41
CA ARG A 141 8.79 8.97 11.74
C ARG A 141 9.97 8.97 12.71
N LEU A 142 10.23 7.84 13.38
CA LEU A 142 11.29 7.75 14.37
C LEU A 142 12.63 7.47 13.70
N SER A 143 13.53 8.45 13.73
CA SER A 143 14.93 8.28 13.32
C SER A 143 15.83 7.73 14.43
N ALA A 144 15.28 7.54 15.63
CA ALA A 144 15.96 6.94 16.77
C ALA A 144 15.60 5.45 16.87
N PRO A 145 16.40 4.64 17.58
CA PRO A 145 16.06 3.25 17.83
C PRO A 145 14.67 3.15 18.46
N GLN A 146 13.80 2.34 17.86
CA GLN A 146 12.44 2.09 18.31
C GLN A 146 12.30 0.63 18.72
N ASN A 147 11.59 0.39 19.81
CA ASN A 147 11.30 -0.97 20.23
C ASN A 147 10.20 -1.54 19.34
N THR A 148 10.61 -2.34 18.35
CA THR A 148 9.72 -3.07 17.43
C THR A 148 9.14 -4.32 18.07
N ASN A 149 9.28 -4.48 19.39
CA ASN A 149 8.75 -5.57 20.22
C ASN A 149 9.24 -6.94 19.75
N GLY A 150 8.47 -7.62 18.90
CA GLY A 150 8.75 -8.98 18.42
C GLY A 150 9.99 -9.12 17.55
N ALA A 151 10.58 -8.00 17.11
CA ALA A 151 11.81 -7.98 16.33
C ALA A 151 13.02 -7.43 17.08
N GLY A 152 12.85 -6.64 18.15
CA GLY A 152 13.96 -6.09 18.95
C GLY A 152 13.93 -4.57 19.02
N THR A 153 15.09 -3.92 19.08
CA THR A 153 15.20 -2.45 19.02
C THR A 153 15.84 -2.02 17.70
N ASP A 154 15.01 -1.65 16.73
CA ASP A 154 15.46 -1.35 15.38
C ASP A 154 15.59 0.15 15.13
N THR A 155 16.50 0.53 14.25
CA THR A 155 16.59 1.89 13.69
C THR A 155 16.22 1.84 12.23
N LEU A 156 15.18 2.58 11.83
CA LEU A 156 14.62 2.57 10.48
C LEU A 156 14.84 3.93 9.81
N SER A 157 15.13 3.93 8.51
CA SER A 157 15.32 5.15 7.72
C SER A 157 15.03 4.92 6.24
N GLY A 158 14.39 5.91 5.60
CA GLY A 158 14.04 5.83 4.17
C GLY A 158 13.15 4.64 3.86
N PHE A 159 12.01 4.52 4.56
CA PHE A 159 10.99 3.53 4.25
C PHE A 159 9.66 4.24 4.09
N GLU A 160 8.92 3.84 3.06
CA GLU A 160 7.58 4.32 2.76
C GLU A 160 6.54 3.22 3.04
N SER A 161 6.97 1.96 3.13
CA SER A 161 6.07 0.82 3.28
C SER A 161 6.47 -0.09 4.42
N VAL A 162 5.47 -0.67 5.09
CA VAL A 162 5.67 -1.63 6.18
C VAL A 162 4.73 -2.81 5.99
N THR A 163 5.27 -4.02 6.12
CA THR A 163 4.49 -5.24 6.33
C THR A 163 4.69 -5.72 7.76
N GLY A 164 3.59 -5.89 8.49
CA GLY A 164 3.57 -6.45 9.84
C GLY A 164 3.85 -7.95 9.90
N SER A 165 3.63 -8.49 11.08
CA SER A 165 3.71 -9.88 11.49
C SER A 165 2.37 -10.61 11.34
N ASP A 166 2.29 -11.84 11.86
CA ASP A 166 1.03 -12.59 11.95
C ASP A 166 0.24 -12.28 13.25
N PHE A 167 0.63 -11.23 13.98
CA PHE A 167 0.11 -10.85 15.28
C PHE A 167 -0.43 -9.42 15.26
N ASN A 168 -1.13 -9.03 16.33
CA ASN A 168 -1.77 -7.72 16.47
C ASN A 168 -0.77 -6.55 16.48
N ASP A 169 -0.52 -5.97 15.33
CA ASP A 169 0.51 -4.96 15.11
C ASP A 169 0.01 -3.53 15.27
N THR A 170 0.95 -2.60 15.36
CA THR A 170 0.68 -1.18 15.22
C THR A 170 1.68 -0.57 14.25
N LEU A 171 1.21 -0.18 13.08
CA LEU A 171 2.01 0.35 11.98
C LEU A 171 1.65 1.82 11.79
N ILE A 172 2.66 2.69 11.80
CA ILE A 172 2.49 4.15 11.72
C ILE A 172 3.38 4.68 10.59
N GLY A 173 2.73 5.29 9.60
CA GLY A 173 3.33 5.96 8.45
C GLY A 173 4.01 7.28 8.80
N THR A 174 4.15 8.12 7.79
CA THR A 174 4.88 9.39 7.79
C THR A 174 3.94 10.54 7.46
N ALA A 175 4.38 11.55 6.71
CA ALA A 175 3.51 12.58 6.16
C ALA A 175 3.51 12.57 4.61
N GLY A 176 4.23 11.62 4.01
CA GLY A 176 4.15 11.29 2.59
C GLY A 176 3.38 9.98 2.42
N GLY A 177 3.03 9.63 1.19
CA GLY A 177 2.24 8.42 0.92
C GLY A 177 2.95 7.13 1.34
N ASN A 178 2.24 6.27 2.07
CA ASN A 178 2.72 5.04 2.66
C ASN A 178 1.88 3.83 2.24
N VAL A 179 2.50 2.65 2.18
CA VAL A 179 1.77 1.37 2.06
C VAL A 179 1.96 0.58 3.35
N LEU A 180 0.88 0.45 4.12
CA LEU A 180 0.88 -0.27 5.40
C LEU A 180 0.09 -1.56 5.24
N THR A 181 0.72 -2.70 5.49
CA THR A 181 0.07 -4.03 5.45
C THR A 181 0.14 -4.67 6.82
N GLY A 182 -1.00 -4.88 7.47
CA GLY A 182 -1.10 -5.46 8.82
C GLY A 182 -0.58 -6.89 8.87
N GLY A 183 -1.19 -7.78 8.07
CA GLY A 183 -0.82 -9.19 8.00
C GLY A 183 -1.97 -10.06 8.49
N LEU A 184 -1.68 -10.99 9.40
CA LEU A 184 -2.72 -11.65 10.19
C LEU A 184 -2.85 -10.97 11.55
N GLY A 185 -3.98 -11.13 12.20
CA GLY A 185 -4.19 -10.58 13.54
C GLY A 185 -5.18 -9.43 13.53
N SER A 186 -5.20 -8.68 14.63
CA SER A 186 -5.99 -7.45 14.79
C SER A 186 -5.04 -6.27 14.90
N ASP A 187 -4.87 -5.57 13.78
CA ASP A 187 -3.84 -4.56 13.60
C ASP A 187 -4.41 -3.14 13.69
N VAL A 188 -3.52 -2.19 13.98
CA VAL A 188 -3.79 -0.75 13.94
C VAL A 188 -2.86 -0.11 12.92
N LEU A 189 -3.42 0.41 11.82
CA LEU A 189 -2.67 1.08 10.76
C LEU A 189 -3.02 2.57 10.76
N LEU A 190 -1.99 3.42 10.90
CA LEU A 190 -2.12 4.87 10.92
C LEU A 190 -1.26 5.49 9.80
N GLY A 191 -1.87 5.97 8.72
CA GLY A 191 -1.19 6.62 7.60
C GLY A 191 -0.64 8.02 7.95
N LEU A 192 -1.46 8.78 8.68
CA LEU A 192 -1.31 10.17 9.12
C LEU A 192 -1.58 11.23 8.05
N ALA A 193 -0.62 11.49 7.16
CA ALA A 193 -0.79 12.46 6.10
C ALA A 193 -0.09 11.96 4.85
N GLY A 194 -0.51 12.43 3.67
CA GLY A 194 -0.12 11.82 2.41
C GLY A 194 -1.23 10.91 1.91
N ASN A 195 -1.07 10.41 0.69
CA ASN A 195 -2.04 9.49 0.09
C ASN A 195 -1.55 8.08 0.39
N ASP A 196 -2.17 7.43 1.35
CA ASP A 196 -1.75 6.17 1.92
C ASP A 196 -2.58 5.00 1.39
N THR A 197 -2.02 3.80 1.42
CA THR A 197 -2.73 2.54 1.18
C THR A 197 -2.63 1.68 2.43
N LEU A 198 -3.76 1.42 3.07
CA LEU A 198 -3.87 0.66 4.31
C LEU A 198 -4.53 -0.68 4.02
N VAL A 199 -3.74 -1.75 4.06
CA VAL A 199 -4.17 -3.12 3.90
C VAL A 199 -4.25 -3.77 5.28
N GLY A 200 -5.46 -3.91 5.83
CA GLY A 200 -5.65 -4.57 7.13
C GLY A 200 -5.12 -6.01 7.12
N GLY A 201 -5.26 -6.69 5.99
CA GLY A 201 -4.87 -8.08 5.82
C GLY A 201 -5.97 -9.05 6.27
N ALA A 202 -5.70 -10.34 6.09
CA ALA A 202 -6.67 -11.39 6.39
C ALA A 202 -6.74 -11.69 7.89
N GLY A 203 -7.88 -12.20 8.38
CA GLY A 203 -7.99 -12.71 9.74
C GLY A 203 -8.94 -11.91 10.62
N ALA A 204 -8.43 -11.34 11.72
CA ALA A 204 -9.26 -10.64 12.69
C ALA A 204 -9.53 -9.20 12.23
N ALA A 205 -10.42 -8.50 12.94
CA ALA A 205 -10.77 -7.12 12.60
C ALA A 205 -9.61 -6.17 12.90
N ASN A 206 -9.31 -5.29 11.95
CA ASN A 206 -8.29 -4.25 12.04
C ASN A 206 -8.90 -2.87 12.28
N THR A 207 -8.08 -1.89 12.66
CA THR A 207 -8.42 -0.46 12.66
C THR A 207 -7.54 0.26 11.66
N LEU A 208 -8.15 0.89 10.66
CA LEU A 208 -7.47 1.58 9.57
C LEU A 208 -7.80 3.07 9.63
N GLN A 209 -6.79 3.93 9.74
CA GLN A 209 -6.92 5.38 9.71
C GLN A 209 -5.85 5.97 8.77
N GLY A 210 -6.27 6.40 7.59
CA GLY A 210 -5.42 7.00 6.56
C GLY A 210 -4.96 8.38 6.99
N GLY A 211 -5.90 9.31 7.21
CA GLY A 211 -5.58 10.63 7.73
C GLY A 211 -5.68 11.69 6.65
N LEU A 212 -4.80 12.70 6.63
CA LEU A 212 -4.89 13.77 5.62
C LEU A 212 -4.36 13.31 4.25
N GLY A 213 -5.15 13.37 3.20
CA GLY A 213 -4.77 12.94 1.85
C GLY A 213 -5.86 12.07 1.26
N ASP A 214 -5.68 11.66 0.01
CA ASP A 214 -6.62 10.76 -0.63
C ASP A 214 -6.14 9.33 -0.42
N ASP A 215 -6.74 8.64 0.54
CA ASP A 215 -6.30 7.34 1.04
C ASP A 215 -7.08 6.17 0.43
N VAL A 216 -6.47 4.98 0.45
CA VAL A 216 -7.07 3.71 0.04
C VAL A 216 -7.09 2.73 1.21
N TYR A 217 -8.29 2.35 1.63
CA TYR A 217 -8.54 1.33 2.64
C TYR A 217 -8.88 -0.01 1.97
N VAL A 218 -8.01 -1.00 2.08
CA VAL A 218 -8.28 -2.36 1.58
C VAL A 218 -8.87 -3.20 2.70
N VAL A 219 -10.16 -3.47 2.61
CA VAL A 219 -10.96 -4.14 3.64
C VAL A 219 -11.34 -5.55 3.21
N GLU A 220 -10.67 -6.53 3.81
CA GLU A 220 -10.87 -7.97 3.55
C GLU A 220 -11.52 -8.69 4.75
N ALA A 221 -11.51 -8.06 5.93
CA ALA A 221 -12.08 -8.58 7.17
C ALA A 221 -13.12 -7.61 7.76
N GLN A 222 -13.48 -7.79 9.04
CA GLN A 222 -14.37 -6.88 9.78
C GLN A 222 -13.67 -5.61 10.25
N ASP A 223 -12.92 -4.99 9.35
CA ASP A 223 -12.09 -3.83 9.63
C ASP A 223 -12.94 -2.60 9.91
N THR A 224 -12.44 -1.76 10.81
CA THR A 224 -13.00 -0.46 11.13
C THR A 224 -12.19 0.60 10.41
N VAL A 225 -12.82 1.27 9.44
CA VAL A 225 -12.26 2.45 8.77
C VAL A 225 -12.64 3.69 9.57
N VAL A 226 -11.63 4.46 9.98
CA VAL A 226 -11.77 5.70 10.76
C VAL A 226 -11.40 6.88 9.88
N GLU A 227 -12.39 7.69 9.55
CA GLU A 227 -12.22 8.89 8.72
C GLU A 227 -12.83 10.12 9.39
N LEU A 228 -12.12 11.26 9.36
CA LEU A 228 -12.62 12.52 9.92
C LEU A 228 -12.99 13.50 8.79
N ALA A 229 -13.81 14.48 9.14
CA ALA A 229 -14.26 15.47 8.16
C ALA A 229 -13.08 16.31 7.62
N GLY A 230 -13.02 16.45 6.30
CA GLY A 230 -12.08 17.34 5.60
C GLY A 230 -10.64 16.79 5.52
N GLN A 231 -10.51 15.46 5.55
CA GLN A 231 -9.24 14.78 5.50
C GLN A 231 -8.78 14.41 4.09
N GLY A 232 -9.71 14.21 3.14
CA GLY A 232 -9.39 14.03 1.73
C GLY A 232 -10.58 13.47 0.98
N ARG A 233 -10.31 12.82 -0.16
CA ARG A 233 -11.27 11.99 -0.86
C ARG A 233 -10.81 10.53 -0.81
N ASP A 234 -11.47 9.75 0.01
CA ASP A 234 -10.98 8.44 0.42
C ASP A 234 -11.76 7.30 -0.23
N ARG A 235 -11.08 6.17 -0.42
CA ARG A 235 -11.64 5.00 -1.09
C ARG A 235 -11.50 3.74 -0.26
N VAL A 236 -12.62 3.03 -0.09
CA VAL A 236 -12.61 1.62 0.33
C VAL A 236 -12.58 0.71 -0.88
N GLU A 237 -11.62 -0.21 -0.91
CA GLU A 237 -11.65 -1.40 -1.75
C GLU A 237 -12.01 -2.61 -0.89
N THR A 238 -12.98 -3.43 -1.30
CA THR A 238 -13.39 -4.59 -0.50
C THR A 238 -13.75 -5.80 -1.34
N THR A 239 -13.45 -6.98 -0.79
CA THR A 239 -13.89 -8.29 -1.31
C THR A 239 -15.12 -8.82 -0.58
N ARG A 240 -15.69 -8.04 0.34
CA ARG A 240 -16.85 -8.44 1.13
C ARG A 240 -18.13 -8.19 0.35
N ASN A 241 -18.94 -9.24 0.17
CA ASN A 241 -20.20 -9.16 -0.58
C ASN A 241 -21.23 -8.19 0.01
N VAL A 242 -21.04 -7.69 1.22
CA VAL A 242 -21.84 -6.61 1.81
C VAL A 242 -20.91 -5.64 2.52
N TYR A 243 -20.99 -4.35 2.19
CA TYR A 243 -20.20 -3.31 2.84
C TYR A 243 -20.93 -1.97 2.91
N THR A 244 -20.72 -1.25 4.00
CA THR A 244 -21.27 0.10 4.23
C THR A 244 -20.13 1.06 4.50
N LEU A 245 -20.05 2.16 3.74
CA LEU A 245 -19.06 3.20 3.96
C LEU A 245 -19.23 3.83 5.35
N SER A 246 -18.10 4.01 6.05
CA SER A 246 -18.03 4.92 7.20
C SER A 246 -18.37 6.35 6.76
N ALA A 247 -18.77 7.20 7.71
CA ALA A 247 -18.93 8.63 7.43
C ALA A 247 -17.61 9.23 6.94
N ASN A 248 -17.72 10.25 6.06
CA ASN A 248 -16.60 10.96 5.44
C ASN A 248 -15.72 10.14 4.48
N VAL A 249 -16.14 8.93 4.09
CA VAL A 249 -15.49 8.19 2.99
C VAL A 249 -16.34 8.36 1.73
N GLU A 250 -15.72 8.67 0.60
CA GLU A 250 -16.44 9.02 -0.63
C GLU A 250 -16.57 7.86 -1.62
N ASP A 251 -15.58 6.97 -1.69
CA ASP A 251 -15.55 5.94 -2.74
C ASP A 251 -15.64 4.52 -2.16
N LEU A 252 -16.45 3.68 -2.82
CA LEU A 252 -16.55 2.25 -2.55
C LEU A 252 -16.33 1.47 -3.85
N THR A 253 -15.31 0.62 -3.87
CA THR A 253 -15.02 -0.30 -4.98
C THR A 253 -15.07 -1.74 -4.50
N PHE A 254 -15.98 -2.54 -5.05
CA PHE A 254 -15.93 -3.99 -4.86
C PHE A 254 -14.91 -4.62 -5.80
N THR A 255 -13.96 -5.35 -5.23
CA THR A 255 -12.90 -6.09 -5.93
C THR A 255 -13.04 -7.60 -5.79
N GLY A 256 -14.11 -8.05 -5.13
CA GLY A 256 -14.45 -9.46 -4.97
C GLY A 256 -15.08 -10.08 -6.22
N THR A 257 -15.77 -11.21 -6.02
CA THR A 257 -16.45 -11.94 -7.08
C THR A 257 -17.89 -12.24 -6.72
N GLY A 258 -18.81 -12.12 -7.67
CA GLY A 258 -20.23 -12.41 -7.47
C GLY A 258 -20.97 -11.20 -6.91
N ALA A 259 -22.24 -11.40 -6.57
CA ALA A 259 -23.13 -10.32 -6.15
C ALA A 259 -22.63 -9.58 -4.90
N PHE A 260 -22.68 -8.26 -4.99
CA PHE A 260 -22.31 -7.30 -3.96
C PHE A 260 -23.53 -6.48 -3.51
N THR A 261 -23.54 -6.07 -2.24
CA THR A 261 -24.45 -5.05 -1.72
C THR A 261 -23.62 -3.93 -1.11
N GLY A 262 -23.54 -2.82 -1.82
CA GLY A 262 -22.80 -1.63 -1.42
C GLY A 262 -23.71 -0.55 -0.88
N TYR A 263 -23.40 -0.05 0.32
CA TYR A 263 -24.06 1.12 0.91
C TYR A 263 -23.07 2.27 1.00
N GLY A 264 -23.45 3.42 0.43
CA GLY A 264 -22.78 4.69 0.67
C GLY A 264 -23.19 5.30 2.01
N ASN A 265 -23.04 6.61 2.13
CA ASN A 265 -23.32 7.39 3.33
C ASN A 265 -24.16 8.64 2.97
N ALA A 266 -23.90 9.78 3.63
CA ALA A 266 -24.66 11.02 3.42
C ALA A 266 -23.89 12.07 2.59
N SER A 267 -22.75 11.68 2.05
CA SER A 267 -21.87 12.51 1.20
C SER A 267 -22.01 12.04 -0.24
N ASP A 268 -21.54 12.85 -1.19
CA ASP A 268 -21.48 12.47 -2.60
C ASP A 268 -20.53 11.27 -2.78
N ASN A 269 -21.06 10.10 -3.10
CA ASN A 269 -20.30 8.86 -3.18
C ASN A 269 -20.13 8.32 -4.60
N VAL A 270 -19.07 7.55 -4.82
CA VAL A 270 -18.92 6.70 -6.03
C VAL A 270 -18.89 5.24 -5.60
N LEU A 271 -19.93 4.49 -5.96
CA LEU A 271 -20.07 3.06 -5.69
C LEU A 271 -19.83 2.27 -6.97
N THR A 272 -18.93 1.29 -6.93
CA THR A 272 -18.65 0.35 -8.03
C THR A 272 -18.89 -1.09 -7.61
N GLY A 273 -19.89 -1.74 -8.21
CA GLY A 273 -20.39 -3.08 -7.87
C GLY A 273 -19.52 -4.23 -8.36
N GLY A 274 -18.93 -4.13 -9.55
CA GLY A 274 -17.96 -5.10 -10.05
C GLY A 274 -18.59 -6.11 -11.01
N ALA A 275 -18.52 -7.41 -10.69
CA ALA A 275 -19.12 -8.46 -11.50
C ALA A 275 -20.05 -9.31 -10.64
N GLY A 276 -21.28 -9.52 -11.08
CA GLY A 276 -22.34 -10.08 -10.26
C GLY A 276 -23.63 -9.31 -10.51
N ASP A 277 -24.73 -9.75 -9.90
CA ASP A 277 -25.96 -8.95 -9.90
C ASP A 277 -25.94 -8.12 -8.60
N ASP A 278 -25.52 -6.86 -8.69
CA ASP A 278 -25.18 -6.03 -7.54
C ASP A 278 -26.34 -5.14 -7.09
N LEU A 279 -26.38 -4.86 -5.79
CA LEU A 279 -27.32 -3.92 -5.17
C LEU A 279 -26.54 -2.70 -4.66
N LEU A 280 -26.78 -1.53 -5.25
CA LEU A 280 -26.12 -0.28 -4.87
C LEU A 280 -27.10 0.68 -4.22
N ILE A 281 -26.79 1.08 -2.99
CA ILE A 281 -27.54 2.06 -2.19
C ILE A 281 -26.62 3.26 -2.02
N GLY A 282 -26.85 4.35 -2.75
CA GLY A 282 -26.03 5.58 -2.63
C GLY A 282 -26.17 6.22 -1.25
N GLY A 283 -27.42 6.41 -0.82
CA GLY A 283 -27.73 7.13 0.42
C GLY A 283 -28.20 8.53 0.07
N ALA A 284 -27.78 9.52 0.85
CA ALA A 284 -28.02 10.91 0.54
C ALA A 284 -26.77 11.53 -0.07
N GLY A 285 -26.92 12.55 -0.92
CA GLY A 285 -25.79 13.15 -1.63
C GLY A 285 -25.99 12.99 -3.13
N ALA A 286 -25.12 13.58 -3.94
CA ALA A 286 -25.13 13.37 -5.38
C ALA A 286 -24.21 12.18 -5.71
N ASP A 287 -24.79 10.99 -5.87
CA ASP A 287 -24.01 9.76 -5.99
C ASP A 287 -23.74 9.37 -7.44
N THR A 288 -22.70 8.55 -7.65
CA THR A 288 -22.47 7.81 -8.89
C THR A 288 -22.52 6.32 -8.58
N LEU A 289 -23.53 5.64 -9.11
CA LEU A 289 -23.74 4.21 -8.96
C LEU A 289 -23.34 3.50 -10.25
N ASN A 290 -22.26 2.72 -10.17
CA ASN A 290 -21.72 1.94 -11.27
C ASN A 290 -21.88 0.44 -10.97
N GLY A 291 -22.89 -0.20 -11.57
CA GLY A 291 -23.16 -1.63 -11.34
C GLY A 291 -22.01 -2.51 -11.82
N GLY A 292 -21.59 -2.31 -13.07
CA GLY A 292 -20.47 -3.04 -13.66
C GLY A 292 -20.96 -4.12 -14.62
N LEU A 293 -20.61 -5.38 -14.37
CA LEU A 293 -20.99 -6.52 -15.18
C LEU A 293 -22.05 -7.36 -14.47
N GLY A 294 -23.26 -7.40 -15.01
CA GLY A 294 -24.32 -8.29 -14.54
C GLY A 294 -25.68 -7.65 -14.74
N ASN A 295 -26.63 -7.97 -13.86
CA ASN A 295 -27.92 -7.29 -13.80
C ASN A 295 -28.02 -6.55 -12.46
N ASP A 296 -27.66 -5.28 -12.48
CA ASP A 296 -27.43 -4.48 -11.29
C ASP A 296 -28.65 -3.64 -10.94
N THR A 297 -28.82 -3.31 -9.66
CA THR A 297 -29.98 -2.58 -9.14
C THR A 297 -29.53 -1.38 -8.31
N ALA A 298 -30.02 -0.19 -8.69
CA ALA A 298 -29.98 0.97 -7.80
C ALA A 298 -31.20 0.93 -6.87
N VAL A 299 -30.96 1.08 -5.57
CA VAL A 299 -31.96 0.86 -4.52
C VAL A 299 -32.15 2.12 -3.67
N TYR A 300 -33.36 2.68 -3.72
CA TYR A 300 -33.78 3.91 -3.04
C TYR A 300 -34.78 3.67 -1.90
N SER A 301 -34.93 2.43 -1.45
CA SER A 301 -35.94 2.06 -0.43
C SER A 301 -35.81 2.79 0.92
N ALA A 302 -34.68 3.43 1.18
CA ALA A 302 -34.43 4.21 2.39
C ALA A 302 -34.58 5.74 2.20
N ALA A 303 -34.83 6.21 0.98
CA ALA A 303 -34.91 7.63 0.67
C ALA A 303 -36.05 8.32 1.43
N ALA A 304 -35.86 9.59 1.80
CA ALA A 304 -36.81 10.35 2.63
C ALA A 304 -37.98 10.98 1.84
N GLY A 305 -38.06 10.75 0.54
CA GLY A 305 -39.07 11.28 -0.38
C GLY A 305 -39.16 10.48 -1.67
N GLY A 306 -40.09 10.87 -2.55
CA GLY A 306 -40.32 10.19 -3.82
C GLY A 306 -39.14 10.35 -4.79
N VAL A 307 -38.87 9.31 -5.55
CA VAL A 307 -37.73 9.15 -6.45
C VAL A 307 -38.15 9.45 -7.88
N THR A 308 -37.26 10.03 -8.69
CA THR A 308 -37.47 10.15 -10.14
C THR A 308 -36.22 9.70 -10.88
N ALA A 309 -36.28 8.48 -11.44
CA ALA A 309 -35.14 7.83 -12.07
C ALA A 309 -35.46 7.28 -13.48
N ASP A 310 -34.49 7.42 -14.39
CA ASP A 310 -34.57 6.94 -15.77
C ASP A 310 -33.26 6.23 -16.16
N LEU A 311 -33.35 4.91 -16.33
CA LEU A 311 -32.20 4.05 -16.67
C LEU A 311 -31.62 4.33 -18.05
N ASN A 312 -32.43 4.74 -19.03
CA ASN A 312 -31.91 5.08 -20.36
C ASN A 312 -31.21 6.45 -20.36
N ALA A 313 -31.66 7.37 -19.51
CA ALA A 313 -30.97 8.64 -19.31
C ALA A 313 -29.74 8.49 -18.40
N GLY A 314 -29.62 7.38 -17.67
CA GLY A 314 -28.51 7.09 -16.76
C GLY A 314 -28.49 8.01 -15.54
N VAL A 315 -29.67 8.38 -15.02
CA VAL A 315 -29.77 9.38 -13.96
C VAL A 315 -31.00 9.15 -13.08
N ALA A 316 -30.83 9.32 -11.77
CA ALA A 316 -31.91 9.63 -10.84
C ALA A 316 -31.94 11.14 -10.66
N THR A 317 -32.82 11.84 -11.39
CA THR A 317 -32.90 13.32 -11.31
C THR A 317 -33.39 13.84 -9.95
N ASN A 318 -34.01 12.96 -9.18
CA ASN A 318 -34.34 13.14 -7.79
C ASN A 318 -34.15 11.77 -7.12
N ASP A 319 -33.16 11.66 -6.24
CA ASP A 319 -32.81 10.48 -5.44
C ASP A 319 -33.78 10.24 -4.26
N GLY A 320 -34.68 11.20 -3.98
CA GLY A 320 -35.58 11.19 -2.83
C GLY A 320 -34.98 11.81 -1.56
N ASP A 321 -33.70 12.19 -1.57
CA ASP A 321 -32.99 12.85 -0.46
C ASP A 321 -32.56 14.29 -0.79
N GLY A 322 -32.90 14.77 -1.99
CA GLY A 322 -32.78 16.17 -2.40
C GLY A 322 -31.64 16.45 -3.37
N SER A 323 -31.06 15.41 -3.95
CA SER A 323 -29.95 15.48 -4.91
C SER A 323 -30.28 14.67 -6.17
N SER A 324 -29.27 14.44 -7.01
CA SER A 324 -29.39 13.65 -8.24
C SER A 324 -28.22 12.69 -8.37
N ASP A 325 -28.50 11.45 -8.76
CA ASP A 325 -27.48 10.43 -8.96
C ASP A 325 -27.22 10.14 -10.43
N VAL A 326 -26.00 9.74 -10.73
CA VAL A 326 -25.59 9.17 -12.00
C VAL A 326 -25.65 7.66 -11.93
N LEU A 327 -26.32 7.03 -12.89
CA LEU A 327 -26.51 5.59 -12.99
C LEU A 327 -25.78 5.06 -14.22
N THR A 328 -24.81 4.18 -14.01
CA THR A 328 -24.04 3.53 -15.10
C THR A 328 -24.05 2.03 -14.91
N GLY A 329 -24.38 1.28 -15.97
CA GLY A 329 -24.48 -0.19 -15.90
C GLY A 329 -25.48 -0.64 -14.84
N ILE A 330 -26.66 -0.01 -14.80
CA ILE A 330 -27.77 -0.36 -13.90
C ILE A 330 -28.94 -0.79 -14.77
N GLU A 331 -29.45 -1.99 -14.53
CA GLU A 331 -30.57 -2.57 -15.27
C GLU A 331 -31.89 -2.46 -14.51
N ASN A 332 -31.85 -2.25 -13.19
CA ASN A 332 -33.01 -2.36 -12.31
C ASN A 332 -33.11 -1.19 -11.33
N LEU A 333 -34.32 -0.91 -10.87
CA LEU A 333 -34.60 0.13 -9.88
C LEU A 333 -35.51 -0.41 -8.78
N THR A 334 -35.22 -0.05 -7.54
CA THR A 334 -36.16 -0.12 -6.41
C THR A 334 -36.39 1.29 -5.88
N GLY A 335 -37.63 1.75 -5.89
CA GLY A 335 -38.06 3.04 -5.36
C GLY A 335 -38.15 3.07 -3.84
N SER A 336 -38.76 4.13 -3.34
CA SER A 336 -38.86 4.50 -1.94
C SER A 336 -40.18 4.03 -1.31
N ALA A 337 -40.56 4.62 -0.18
CA ALA A 337 -41.87 4.44 0.43
C ALA A 337 -42.86 5.58 0.08
N PHE A 338 -42.52 6.39 -0.92
CA PHE A 338 -43.27 7.55 -1.37
C PHE A 338 -43.55 7.45 -2.87
N ASP A 339 -44.42 8.32 -3.37
CA ASP A 339 -44.80 8.35 -4.79
C ASP A 339 -43.57 8.52 -5.71
N ASP A 340 -43.18 7.43 -6.38
CA ASP A 340 -42.00 7.39 -7.24
C ASP A 340 -42.36 7.51 -8.73
N THR A 341 -41.39 7.92 -9.53
CA THR A 341 -41.44 7.87 -11.00
C THR A 341 -40.22 7.11 -11.52
N LEU A 342 -40.42 5.85 -11.88
CA LEU A 342 -39.36 4.92 -12.29
C LEU A 342 -39.50 4.58 -13.76
N THR A 343 -38.44 4.82 -14.53
CA THR A 343 -38.42 4.58 -15.97
C THR A 343 -37.27 3.64 -16.35
N GLY A 344 -37.62 2.53 -17.01
CA GLY A 344 -36.68 1.55 -17.52
C GLY A 344 -35.98 1.97 -18.81
N ALA A 345 -35.24 1.02 -19.40
CA ALA A 345 -34.51 1.16 -20.65
C ALA A 345 -35.19 0.36 -21.77
N ALA A 346 -34.45 -0.01 -22.83
CA ALA A 346 -34.96 -0.88 -23.90
C ALA A 346 -34.66 -2.38 -23.66
N GLY A 347 -33.93 -2.70 -22.57
CA GLY A 347 -33.57 -4.05 -22.16
C GLY A 347 -34.63 -4.66 -21.25
N VAL A 348 -34.34 -5.81 -20.63
CA VAL A 348 -35.20 -6.36 -19.57
C VAL A 348 -34.92 -5.58 -18.28
N ASN A 349 -35.95 -4.99 -17.70
CA ASN A 349 -35.85 -4.27 -16.43
C ASN A 349 -36.70 -4.91 -15.33
N TYR A 350 -36.22 -4.85 -14.09
CA TYR A 350 -36.97 -5.16 -12.88
C TYR A 350 -37.17 -3.86 -12.10
N LEU A 351 -38.40 -3.34 -12.12
CA LEU A 351 -38.76 -2.05 -11.50
C LEU A 351 -39.73 -2.30 -10.36
N ILE A 352 -39.32 -1.91 -9.15
CA ILE A 352 -40.17 -1.94 -7.95
C ILE A 352 -40.44 -0.49 -7.54
N GLY A 353 -41.71 -0.09 -7.46
CA GLY A 353 -42.15 1.18 -6.89
C GLY A 353 -41.88 1.21 -5.38
N GLY A 354 -42.75 0.59 -4.60
CA GLY A 354 -42.52 0.41 -3.18
C GLY A 354 -43.79 0.63 -2.38
N ALA A 355 -43.81 1.63 -1.51
CA ALA A 355 -45.08 2.15 -1.03
C ALA A 355 -45.31 3.52 -1.67
N GLY A 356 -46.55 3.97 -1.75
CA GLY A 356 -46.88 5.23 -2.42
C GLY A 356 -47.60 5.01 -3.74
N ASP A 357 -48.10 6.09 -4.33
CA ASP A 357 -48.79 6.03 -5.62
C ASP A 357 -47.75 6.17 -6.76
N ASP A 358 -47.26 5.04 -7.26
CA ASP A 358 -46.09 5.03 -8.15
C ASP A 358 -46.42 5.16 -9.64
N VAL A 359 -45.51 5.77 -10.40
CA VAL A 359 -45.53 5.78 -11.87
C VAL A 359 -44.35 4.95 -12.39
N ILE A 360 -44.64 3.80 -12.97
CA ILE A 360 -43.63 2.86 -13.48
C ILE A 360 -43.77 2.72 -14.98
N ASN A 361 -42.72 3.05 -15.72
CA ASN A 361 -42.68 2.91 -17.18
C ASN A 361 -41.57 1.95 -17.60
N GLY A 362 -41.95 0.75 -18.04
CA GLY A 362 -41.01 -0.32 -18.37
C GLY A 362 -40.08 0.03 -19.52
N ARG A 363 -40.59 0.59 -20.64
CA ARG A 363 -39.79 0.61 -21.86
C ARG A 363 -40.27 -0.41 -22.88
N GLY A 364 -39.38 -0.66 -23.84
CA GLY A 364 -39.35 -1.94 -24.53
C GLY A 364 -38.53 -2.93 -23.71
N GLY A 365 -38.83 -4.21 -23.81
CA GLY A 365 -38.23 -5.21 -22.93
C GLY A 365 -39.26 -6.26 -22.54
N ASN A 366 -38.81 -7.33 -21.88
CA ASN A 366 -39.70 -8.25 -21.17
C ASN A 366 -39.61 -7.91 -19.69
N ASP A 367 -40.26 -6.83 -19.29
CA ASP A 367 -40.04 -6.21 -17.98
C ASP A 367 -40.88 -6.83 -16.88
N TRP A 368 -40.40 -6.66 -15.65
CA TRP A 368 -41.08 -6.98 -14.42
C TRP A 368 -41.37 -5.69 -13.67
N LEU A 369 -42.65 -5.31 -13.63
CA LEU A 369 -43.10 -4.03 -13.09
C LEU A 369 -43.99 -4.26 -11.88
N TYR A 370 -43.53 -3.83 -10.70
CA TYR A 370 -44.20 -4.04 -9.42
C TYR A 370 -44.43 -2.70 -8.73
N GLY A 371 -45.68 -2.24 -8.64
CA GLY A 371 -46.02 -1.04 -7.86
C GLY A 371 -45.94 -1.27 -6.35
N ASN A 372 -46.40 -2.45 -5.90
CA ASN A 372 -46.55 -2.84 -4.48
C ASN A 372 -47.68 -2.08 -3.76
N ASP A 373 -47.41 -1.34 -2.67
CA ASP A 373 -48.44 -0.78 -1.79
C ASP A 373 -48.85 0.62 -2.25
N GLY A 374 -50.03 0.78 -2.84
CA GLY A 374 -50.52 2.10 -3.24
C GLY A 374 -51.45 2.04 -4.45
N VAL A 375 -51.70 3.19 -5.09
CA VAL A 375 -52.40 3.28 -6.37
C VAL A 375 -51.40 3.54 -7.49
N ASP A 376 -50.96 2.45 -8.10
CA ASP A 376 -49.89 2.50 -9.09
C ASP A 376 -50.38 2.67 -10.52
N THR A 377 -49.59 3.40 -11.30
CA THR A 377 -49.73 3.52 -12.75
C THR A 377 -48.55 2.83 -13.44
N VAL A 378 -48.86 1.79 -14.21
CA VAL A 378 -47.84 1.02 -14.94
C VAL A 378 -48.02 1.17 -16.46
N SER A 379 -46.93 1.47 -17.16
CA SER A 379 -46.84 1.60 -18.62
C SER A 379 -45.84 0.59 -19.19
N TYR A 380 -46.20 0.02 -20.35
CA TYR A 380 -45.48 -1.06 -21.05
C TYR A 380 -44.99 -0.63 -22.45
N ALA A 381 -44.94 0.68 -22.72
CA ALA A 381 -44.86 1.26 -24.07
C ALA A 381 -43.43 1.48 -24.57
#